data_AF-X1K2H3-F1
#
_entry.id   AF-X1K2H3-F1
#
_cell.length_a   1.000
_cell.length_b   1.000
_cell.length_c   1.000
_cell.angle_alpha   90.00
_cell.angle_beta   90.00
_cell.angle_gamma   90.00
#
_symmetry.space_group_name_H-M   'P 1'
#
loop_
_entity.id
_entity.type
_entity.pdbx_description
1 polymer ?
#
loop_
_entity_poly.entity_id
_entity_poly.type
_entity_poly.pdbx_seq_one_letter_code
_entity_poly.pdbx_strand_id
1 'polypeptide(L)'
;EQISAFILQKIKKDAEDFLGETIKDAVITVPAYFNDDQRQATKDAGKIAGLNVKRIINEPTAASLAYGLDKEGEHRIAVYDFGGGTFDITLMDVGEDVFELQVQIFLVLTDFYFFVACRSFSERFFLLP
;
A
#
# COMPACT_ATOMS: atom_id res chain seq x y z
N GLU A 1 6.80 -16.01 -0.83
CA GLU A 1 5.49 -16.21 -1.51
C GLU A 1 4.46 -16.95 -0.64
N GLN A 2 4.71 -18.17 -0.17
CA GLN A 2 3.69 -19.00 0.52
C GLN A 2 3.08 -18.37 1.78
N ILE A 3 3.92 -17.81 2.65
CA ILE A 3 3.45 -17.15 3.89
C ILE A 3 2.58 -15.93 3.54
N SER A 4 3.02 -15.10 2.59
CA SER A 4 2.24 -13.96 2.09
C SER A 4 0.92 -14.41 1.47
N ALA A 5 0.89 -15.54 0.76
CA ALA A 5 -0.34 -16.10 0.20
C ALA A 5 -1.35 -16.48 1.28
N PHE A 6 -0.93 -17.04 2.41
CA PHE A 6 -1.84 -17.32 3.53
C PHE A 6 -2.46 -16.06 4.13
N ILE A 7 -1.69 -14.97 4.22
CA ILE A 7 -2.20 -13.66 4.65
C ILE A 7 -3.26 -13.16 3.64
N LEU A 8 -2.94 -13.21 2.34
CA LEU A 8 -3.87 -12.79 1.29
C LEU A 8 -5.14 -13.65 1.24
N GLN A 9 -5.04 -14.95 1.50
CA GLN A 9 -6.21 -15.84 1.60
C GLN A 9 -7.11 -15.44 2.76
N LYS A 10 -6.53 -15.07 3.91
CA LYS A 10 -7.32 -14.60 5.06
C LYS A 10 -8.03 -13.29 4.74
N ILE A 11 -7.33 -12.32 4.17
CA ILE A 11 -7.91 -11.02 3.76
C ILE A 11 -9.03 -11.23 2.72
N LYS A 12 -8.78 -12.08 1.71
CA LYS A 12 -9.80 -12.46 0.71
C LYS A 12 -11.04 -13.03 1.39
N LYS A 13 -10.87 -14.01 2.27
CA LYS A 13 -11.99 -14.64 2.99
C LYS A 13 -12.79 -13.62 3.78
N ASP A 14 -12.12 -12.74 4.52
CA ASP A 14 -12.79 -11.71 5.32
C ASP A 14 -13.61 -10.75 4.45
N ALA A 15 -13.08 -10.37 3.29
CA ALA A 15 -13.78 -9.52 2.35
C ALA A 15 -14.97 -10.26 1.68
N GLU A 16 -14.82 -11.54 1.33
CA GLU A 16 -15.91 -12.39 0.81
C GLU A 16 -17.02 -12.57 1.85
N ASP A 17 -16.67 -12.83 3.12
CA ASP A 17 -17.62 -12.96 4.23
C ASP A 17 -18.39 -11.64 4.47
N PHE A 18 -17.72 -10.49 4.29
CA PHE A 18 -18.34 -9.17 4.43
C PHE A 18 -19.27 -8.80 3.26
N LEU A 19 -18.87 -9.09 2.02
CA LEU A 19 -19.64 -8.73 0.81
C LEU A 19 -20.70 -9.78 0.45
N GLY A 20 -20.56 -11.03 0.93
CA GLY A 20 -21.44 -12.14 0.59
C GLY A 20 -21.24 -12.71 -0.82
N GLU A 21 -20.12 -12.39 -1.47
CA GLU A 21 -19.80 -12.84 -2.83
C GLU A 21 -18.33 -13.28 -2.97
N THR A 22 -18.03 -14.03 -4.03
CA THR A 22 -16.67 -14.51 -4.29
C THR A 22 -15.81 -13.42 -4.94
N ILE A 23 -14.65 -13.14 -4.36
CA ILE A 23 -13.67 -12.18 -4.89
C ILE A 23 -12.64 -12.92 -5.72
N LYS A 24 -12.51 -12.51 -6.98
CA LYS A 24 -11.59 -13.15 -7.94
C LYS A 24 -10.47 -12.25 -8.38
N ASP A 25 -10.70 -10.95 -8.46
CA ASP A 25 -9.76 -9.99 -9.02
C ASP A 25 -9.26 -9.04 -7.92
N ALA A 26 -7.98 -8.68 -7.96
CA ALA A 26 -7.39 -7.76 -6.99
C ALA A 26 -6.33 -6.85 -7.61
N VAL A 27 -6.16 -5.67 -7.02
CA VAL A 27 -4.99 -4.81 -7.18
C VAL A 27 -4.24 -4.86 -5.84
N ILE A 28 -2.93 -5.07 -5.88
CA ILE A 28 -2.11 -5.18 -4.67
C ILE A 28 -1.08 -4.06 -4.67
N THR A 29 -0.96 -3.36 -3.54
CA THR A 29 0.05 -2.33 -3.33
C THR A 29 1.39 -2.94 -2.91
N VAL A 30 2.49 -2.29 -3.28
CA VAL A 30 3.85 -2.60 -2.82
C VAL A 30 4.62 -1.32 -2.57
N PRO A 31 5.71 -1.36 -1.78
CA PRO A 31 6.60 -0.21 -1.64
C PRO A 31 7.17 0.24 -2.98
N ALA A 32 7.33 1.55 -3.18
CA ALA A 32 7.82 2.09 -4.45
C ALA A 32 9.23 1.60 -4.83
N TYR A 33 10.09 1.31 -3.84
CA TYR A 33 11.44 0.77 -4.03
C TYR A 33 11.51 -0.73 -4.38
N PHE A 34 10.38 -1.45 -4.44
CA PHE A 34 10.38 -2.87 -4.82
C PHE A 34 10.88 -3.09 -6.25
N ASN A 35 11.82 -4.03 -6.39
CA ASN A 35 12.33 -4.48 -7.69
C ASN A 35 11.37 -5.47 -8.37
N ASP A 36 11.68 -5.85 -9.61
CA ASP A 36 10.83 -6.73 -10.42
C ASP A 36 10.63 -8.11 -9.79
N ASP A 37 11.67 -8.70 -9.19
CA ASP A 37 11.59 -10.00 -8.53
C ASP A 37 10.64 -9.96 -7.32
N GLN A 38 10.72 -8.92 -6.50
CA GLN A 38 9.85 -8.73 -5.33
C GLN A 38 8.39 -8.46 -5.75
N ARG A 39 8.19 -7.69 -6.83
CA ARG A 39 6.86 -7.46 -7.43
C ARG A 39 6.28 -8.77 -7.96
N GLN A 40 7.09 -9.58 -8.63
CA GLN A 40 6.68 -10.86 -9.18
C GLN A 40 6.33 -11.85 -8.06
N ALA A 41 7.14 -11.92 -7.00
CA ALA A 41 6.86 -12.72 -5.81
C ALA A 41 5.53 -12.32 -5.13
N THR A 42 5.23 -11.02 -5.08
CA THR A 42 3.94 -10.52 -4.56
C THR A 42 2.77 -10.93 -5.45
N LYS A 43 2.94 -10.81 -6.78
CA LYS A 43 1.93 -11.25 -7.75
C LYS A 43 1.67 -12.75 -7.65
N ASP A 44 2.71 -13.55 -7.49
CA ASP A 44 2.61 -15.00 -7.36
C ASP A 44 1.99 -15.42 -6.03
N ALA A 45 2.27 -14.71 -4.93
CA ALA A 45 1.54 -14.89 -3.68
C ALA A 45 0.03 -14.65 -3.86
N GLY A 46 -0.36 -13.62 -4.63
CA GLY A 46 -1.76 -13.36 -4.99
C GLY A 46 -2.40 -14.51 -5.78
N LYS A 47 -1.68 -15.07 -6.77
CA LYS A 47 -2.15 -16.25 -7.52
C LYS A 47 -2.34 -17.47 -6.63
N ILE A 48 -1.40 -17.75 -5.73
CA ILE A 48 -1.49 -18.86 -4.76
C ILE A 48 -2.70 -18.64 -3.82
N ALA A 49 -3.04 -17.39 -3.52
CA ALA A 49 -4.23 -17.03 -2.75
C ALA A 49 -5.56 -17.15 -3.54
N GLY A 50 -5.51 -17.53 -4.81
CA GLY A 50 -6.70 -17.62 -5.67
C GLY A 50 -7.23 -16.25 -6.08
N LEU A 51 -6.35 -15.25 -6.18
CA LEU A 51 -6.64 -13.92 -6.71
C LEU A 51 -5.95 -13.73 -8.07
N ASN A 52 -6.70 -13.20 -9.02
CA ASN A 52 -6.19 -12.71 -10.28
C ASN A 52 -5.70 -11.26 -10.09
N VAL A 53 -4.40 -11.11 -9.89
CA VAL A 53 -3.76 -9.81 -9.64
C VAL A 53 -3.69 -9.00 -10.94
N LYS A 54 -4.62 -8.04 -11.08
CA LYS A 54 -4.76 -7.20 -12.28
C LYS A 54 -3.59 -6.23 -12.43
N ARG A 55 -3.14 -5.66 -11.31
CA ARG A 55 -2.09 -4.66 -11.27
C ARG A 55 -1.38 -4.72 -9.92
N ILE A 56 -0.06 -4.48 -9.97
CA ILE A 56 0.72 -4.09 -8.79
C ILE A 56 0.93 -2.60 -8.90
N ILE A 57 0.58 -1.85 -7.87
CA ILE A 57 0.77 -0.39 -7.81
C ILE A 57 1.64 -0.02 -6.62
N ASN A 58 2.27 1.15 -6.70
CA ASN A 58 3.07 1.65 -5.58
C ASN A 58 2.14 2.18 -4.49
N GLU A 59 2.47 1.94 -3.23
CA GLU A 59 1.79 2.52 -2.06
C GLU A 59 1.58 4.03 -2.15
N PRO A 60 2.60 4.88 -2.42
CA PRO A 60 2.38 6.32 -2.52
C PRO A 60 1.45 6.72 -3.67
N THR A 61 1.47 5.98 -4.79
CA THR A 61 0.52 6.20 -5.90
C THR A 61 -0.90 5.78 -5.53
N ALA A 62 -1.06 4.69 -4.77
CA ALA A 62 -2.37 4.29 -4.27
C ALA A 62 -2.95 5.34 -3.31
N ALA A 63 -2.10 5.92 -2.46
CA ALA A 63 -2.48 7.02 -1.58
C ALA A 63 -2.90 8.25 -2.39
N SER A 64 -2.13 8.70 -3.39
CA SER A 64 -2.50 9.87 -4.19
C SER A 64 -3.82 9.69 -4.94
N LEU A 65 -4.07 8.49 -5.48
CA LEU A 65 -5.35 8.12 -6.10
C LEU A 65 -6.52 8.14 -5.11
N ALA A 66 -6.32 7.69 -3.87
CA ALA A 66 -7.38 7.68 -2.85
C ALA A 66 -7.84 9.09 -2.45
N TYR A 67 -6.94 10.07 -2.49
CA TYR A 67 -7.25 11.48 -2.24
C TYR A 67 -7.74 12.24 -3.48
N GLY A 68 -7.78 11.59 -4.66
CA GLY A 68 -8.25 12.21 -5.91
C GLY A 68 -7.31 13.27 -6.49
N LEU A 69 -6.03 13.23 -6.10
CA LEU A 69 -5.03 14.24 -6.50
C LEU A 69 -4.66 14.15 -7.98
N ASP A 70 -5.06 13.07 -8.66
CA ASP A 70 -4.93 12.86 -10.11
C ASP A 70 -5.79 13.81 -10.96
N LYS A 71 -6.80 14.43 -10.34
CA LYS A 71 -7.79 15.30 -11.01
C LYS A 71 -7.58 16.78 -10.72
N GLU A 72 -6.67 17.09 -9.81
CA GLU A 72 -6.38 18.46 -9.42
C GLU A 72 -5.10 18.86 -10.14
N GLY A 73 -5.12 19.29 -11.39
CA GLY A 73 -3.95 19.88 -12.08
C GLY A 73 -2.60 19.17 -11.88
N GLU A 74 -1.50 19.93 -11.98
CA GLU A 74 -0.16 19.42 -11.64
C GLU A 74 0.26 19.93 -10.26
N HIS A 75 0.55 19.03 -9.33
CA HIS A 75 1.06 19.36 -8.00
C HIS A 75 2.18 18.43 -7.56
N ARG A 76 3.07 18.99 -6.74
CA ARG A 76 4.05 18.21 -5.98
C ARG A 76 3.49 17.86 -4.62
N ILE A 77 3.54 16.58 -4.27
CA ILE A 77 3.03 16.07 -3.00
C ILE A 77 4.10 15.31 -2.23
N ALA A 78 3.92 15.26 -0.91
CA ALA A 78 4.70 14.43 -0.01
C ALA A 78 3.76 13.39 0.62
N VAL A 79 4.03 12.11 0.38
CA VAL A 79 3.33 11.00 1.03
C VAL A 79 4.17 10.54 2.22
N TYR A 80 3.59 10.60 3.41
CA TYR A 80 4.18 10.10 4.65
C TYR A 80 3.46 8.79 5.02
N ASP A 81 4.13 7.66 4.88
CA ASP A 81 3.61 6.34 5.27
C ASP A 81 4.33 5.86 6.54
N PHE A 82 3.58 5.88 7.64
CA PHE A 82 4.06 5.51 8.97
C PHE A 82 3.49 4.14 9.35
N GLY A 83 4.21 3.10 8.93
CA GLY A 83 3.87 1.72 9.18
C GLY A 83 4.37 1.19 10.52
N GLY A 84 3.95 -0.03 10.85
CA GLY A 84 4.37 -0.70 12.09
C GLY A 84 5.83 -1.18 12.11
N GLY A 85 6.48 -1.26 10.95
CA GLY A 85 7.88 -1.70 10.82
C GLY A 85 8.72 -0.88 9.84
N THR A 86 8.09 -0.04 9.03
CA THR A 86 8.76 0.86 8.08
C THR A 86 8.19 2.27 8.22
N PHE A 87 9.04 3.27 7.99
CA PHE A 87 8.60 4.65 7.80
C PHE A 87 9.13 5.14 6.46
N ASP A 88 8.21 5.51 5.59
CA ASP A 88 8.46 5.86 4.22
C ASP A 88 8.02 7.31 3.97
N ILE A 89 8.90 8.12 3.38
CA ILE A 89 8.56 9.46 2.90
C ILE A 89 8.84 9.50 1.41
N THR A 90 7.81 9.80 0.63
CA THR A 90 7.91 9.89 -0.83
C THR A 90 7.54 11.29 -1.29
N LEU A 91 8.44 11.92 -2.05
CA LEU A 91 8.14 13.12 -2.84
C LEU A 91 7.80 12.70 -4.26
N MET A 92 6.66 13.15 -4.76
CA MET A 92 6.22 12.83 -6.11
C MET A 92 5.48 13.99 -6.75
N ASP A 93 5.58 14.06 -8.08
CA ASP A 93 4.80 14.95 -8.91
C ASP A 93 3.58 14.18 -9.43
N VAL A 94 2.40 14.78 -9.30
CA VAL A 94 1.12 14.24 -9.74
C VAL A 94 0.53 15.21 -10.75
N GLY A 95 0.11 14.68 -11.89
CA GLY A 95 -0.61 15.40 -12.94
C GLY A 95 -1.76 14.56 -13.50
N GLU A 96 -2.42 15.03 -14.54
CA GLU A 96 -3.51 14.31 -15.22
C GLU A 96 -3.07 12.89 -15.65
N ASP A 97 -3.43 11.89 -14.85
CA ASP A 97 -3.03 10.48 -14.99
C ASP A 97 -1.52 10.18 -14.95
N VAL A 98 -0.68 11.15 -14.57
CA VAL A 98 0.78 10.99 -14.46
C VAL A 98 1.21 11.00 -13.00
N PHE A 99 2.00 10.00 -12.61
CA PHE A 99 2.57 9.89 -11.26
C PHE A 99 4.07 9.65 -11.37
N GLU A 100 4.86 10.64 -11.01
CA GLU A 100 6.32 10.57 -11.09
C GLU A 100 6.95 10.63 -9.70
N LEU A 101 7.63 9.55 -9.33
CA LEU A 101 8.39 9.45 -8.09
C LEU A 101 9.70 10.21 -8.23
N GLN A 102 9.93 11.21 -7.37
CA GLN A 102 11.18 11.97 -7.38
C GLN A 102 12.19 11.36 -6.40
N VAL A 103 11.78 11.19 -5.14
CA VAL A 103 12.63 10.66 -4.08
C VAL A 103 11.78 9.84 -3.12
N GLN A 104 12.30 8.69 -2.68
CA GLN A 104 11.76 7.95 -1.55
C GLN A 104 12.85 7.75 -0.49
N ILE A 105 12.51 8.09 0.75
CA ILE A 105 13.31 7.78 1.94
C ILE A 105 12.62 6.61 2.62
N PHE A 106 13.37 5.55 2.85
CA PHE A 106 12.92 4.34 3.52
C PHE A 106 13.69 4.13 4.82
N LEU A 107 12.97 3.95 5.92
CA LEU A 107 13.54 3.68 7.23
C LEU A 107 12.96 2.37 7.79
N VAL A 108 13.84 1.42 8.12
CA VAL A 108 13.46 0.22 8.87
C VAL A 108 13.46 0.55 10.35
N LEU A 109 12.37 0.20 11.03
CA LEU A 109 12.16 0.54 12.43
C LEU A 109 12.33 -0.72 13.27
N THR A 110 13.33 -0.72 14.15
CA THR A 110 13.70 -1.90 14.93
C THR A 110 13.39 -1.79 16.42
N ASP A 111 12.94 -0.62 16.90
CA ASP A 111 12.76 -0.38 18.33
C ASP A 111 11.29 -0.35 18.80
N PHE A 112 11.04 -0.99 19.94
CA PHE A 112 9.71 -1.18 20.55
C PHE A 112 8.95 0.13 20.84
N TYR A 113 9.66 1.22 21.15
CA TYR A 113 9.06 2.53 21.39
C TYR A 113 8.30 3.08 20.17
N PHE A 114 8.72 2.70 18.96
CA PHE A 114 8.09 3.16 17.73
C PHE A 114 6.77 2.42 17.45
N PHE A 115 6.68 1.13 17.78
CA PHE A 115 5.42 0.37 17.65
C PHE A 115 4.29 0.98 18.50
N VAL A 116 4.63 1.46 19.71
CA VAL A 116 3.70 2.18 20.59
C VAL A 116 3.30 3.53 19.99
N ALA A 117 4.24 4.25 19.37
CA ALA A 117 3.95 5.50 18.67
C ALA A 117 3.02 5.28 17.47
N CYS A 118 3.23 4.22 16.67
CA CYS A 118 2.39 3.87 15.52
C CYS A 118 0.95 3.57 15.95
N ARG A 119 0.75 2.80 17.03
CA ARG A 119 -0.58 2.59 17.61
C ARG A 119 -1.22 3.89 18.13
N SER A 120 -0.44 4.68 18.86
CA SER A 120 -0.92 5.95 19.43
C SER A 120 -1.27 6.99 18.35
N PHE A 121 -0.59 6.94 17.20
CA PHE A 121 -0.85 7.81 16.06
C PHE A 121 -2.08 7.34 15.27
N SER A 122 -2.23 6.03 15.02
CA SER A 122 -3.43 5.48 14.37
C SER A 122 -4.72 5.74 15.15
N GLU A 123 -4.66 5.77 16.49
CA GLU A 123 -5.81 6.07 17.36
C GLU A 123 -6.18 7.57 17.38
N ARG A 124 -5.26 8.47 17.00
CA ARG A 124 -5.48 9.93 17.04
C ARG A 124 -5.86 10.55 15.70
N PHE A 125 -5.51 9.96 14.56
CA PHE A 125 -5.83 10.51 13.24
C PHE A 125 -7.20 10.09 12.68
N PHE A 126 -7.83 9.02 13.19
CA PHE A 126 -9.22 8.66 12.87
C PHE A 126 -10.27 9.57 13.53
N LEU A 127 -9.83 10.54 14.34
CA LEU A 127 -10.65 11.49 15.09
C LEU A 127 -10.25 12.95 14.81
N LEU A 128 -10.01 13.29 13.54
CA LEU A 128 -10.02 14.69 13.12
C LEU A 128 -11.22 14.91 12.17
N PRO A 129 -12.07 15.90 12.46
CA PRO A 129 -13.28 16.20 11.68
C PRO A 129 -12.98 16.73 10.27
#